data_AF-A0A1F3KW87-F1
#
_entry.id   AF-A0A1F3KW87-F1
#
_cell.length_a   1.000
_cell.length_b   1.000
_cell.length_c   1.000
_cell.angle_alpha   90.00
_cell.angle_beta   90.00
_cell.angle_gamma   90.00
#
_symmetry.space_group_name_H-M   'P 1'
#
loop_
_entity.id
_entity.type
_entity.pdbx_description
1 polymer ?
#
loop_
_entity_poly.entity_id
_entity_poly.type
_entity_poly.pdbx_seq_one_letter_code
_entity_poly.pdbx_strand_id
1 'polypeptide(L)'
;MKHIIFISYFFIFSSFFLSLTSKYQNNKTELDKNIPVPLVLSPAVNFVADSICTFTWTNSGKKIKYELWVSDNLNFNSCKQYIVKDTTFTCFLGAETNDYKYCKVRAWKKSKLYSEWSAVVAFAHGEIFKEFQQEIKISPGGCNGNCANCKHPCGRRRLPKN
;
A
#
# COMPACT_ATOMS: atom_id res chain seq x y z
N MET A 1 -33.14 -30.92 -73.62
CA MET A 1 -32.56 -32.08 -72.90
C MET A 1 -31.20 -31.63 -72.37
N LYS A 2 -31.08 -31.30 -71.07
CA LYS A 2 -30.30 -32.05 -70.03
C LYS A 2 -28.95 -32.58 -70.60
N HIS A 3 -27.76 -32.16 -70.15
CA HIS A 3 -27.25 -32.27 -68.78
C HIS A 3 -26.14 -31.25 -68.42
N ILE A 4 -26.06 -30.98 -67.12
CA ILE A 4 -25.10 -30.21 -66.32
C ILE A 4 -23.87 -31.06 -65.97
N ILE A 5 -22.65 -30.48 -65.90
CA ILE A 5 -21.62 -30.79 -64.88
C ILE A 5 -20.85 -29.50 -64.48
N PHE A 6 -20.75 -29.28 -63.16
CA PHE A 6 -20.03 -28.26 -62.39
C PHE A 6 -18.49 -28.40 -62.48
N ILE A 7 -17.73 -27.32 -62.21
CA ILE A 7 -16.70 -27.27 -61.14
C ILE A 7 -16.13 -25.84 -61.00
N SER A 8 -16.20 -25.38 -59.75
CA SER A 8 -15.65 -24.17 -59.13
C SER A 8 -14.12 -24.08 -59.12
N TYR A 9 -13.52 -22.89 -59.11
CA TYR A 9 -12.33 -22.53 -58.30
C TYR A 9 -12.20 -20.99 -58.29
N PHE A 10 -12.78 -20.30 -57.31
CA PHE A 10 -12.23 -19.96 -55.99
C PHE A 10 -11.06 -18.97 -56.05
N PHE A 11 -11.33 -17.76 -55.53
CA PHE A 11 -10.43 -16.61 -55.37
C PHE A 11 -9.06 -17.00 -54.82
N ILE A 12 -7.99 -16.72 -55.57
CA ILE A 12 -6.63 -16.84 -55.05
C ILE A 12 -6.25 -15.55 -54.33
N PHE A 13 -6.35 -15.63 -53.00
CA PHE A 13 -5.39 -15.11 -52.02
C PHE A 13 -4.94 -13.64 -52.16
N SER A 14 -5.83 -12.74 -51.74
CA SER A 14 -5.40 -11.55 -50.99
C SER A 14 -4.98 -12.00 -49.59
N SER A 15 -3.69 -12.22 -49.36
CA SER A 15 -3.14 -12.24 -47.99
C SER A 15 -1.62 -12.14 -48.02
N PHE A 16 -1.14 -10.92 -48.24
CA PHE A 16 0.26 -10.60 -47.95
C PHE A 16 0.37 -9.21 -47.30
N PHE A 17 -0.45 -8.92 -46.29
CA PHE A 17 -0.28 -7.74 -45.44
C PHE A 17 -0.92 -7.94 -44.06
N LEU A 18 -0.48 -8.94 -43.29
CA LEU A 18 -0.79 -8.99 -41.85
C LEU A 18 0.29 -9.77 -41.10
N SER A 19 1.43 -9.13 -40.84
CA SER A 19 2.43 -9.66 -39.88
C SER A 19 2.87 -8.65 -38.82
N LEU A 20 2.48 -7.37 -38.93
CA LEU A 20 2.92 -6.33 -37.97
C LEU A 20 1.91 -5.97 -36.87
N THR A 21 0.71 -6.57 -36.83
CA THR A 21 -0.28 -6.31 -35.78
C THR A 21 -0.27 -7.32 -34.63
N SER A 22 0.37 -8.49 -34.80
CA SER A 22 0.37 -9.55 -33.78
C SER A 22 1.18 -9.18 -32.52
N LYS A 23 2.36 -8.58 -32.69
CA LYS A 23 3.22 -8.20 -31.54
C LYS A 23 2.62 -7.08 -30.67
N TYR A 24 1.80 -6.19 -31.26
CA TYR A 24 1.14 -5.11 -30.52
C TYR A 24 -0.07 -5.59 -29.71
N GLN A 25 -0.82 -6.58 -30.23
CA GLN A 25 -1.97 -7.19 -29.54
C GLN A 25 -1.52 -8.03 -28.32
N ASN A 26 -0.37 -8.71 -28.40
CA ASN A 26 0.16 -9.52 -27.31
C ASN A 26 0.60 -8.67 -26.10
N ASN A 27 1.25 -7.52 -26.33
CA ASN A 27 1.67 -6.64 -25.24
C ASN A 27 0.49 -5.94 -24.53
N LYS A 28 -0.58 -5.62 -25.26
CA LYS A 28 -1.79 -5.03 -24.68
C LYS A 28 -2.62 -6.03 -23.87
N THR A 29 -2.58 -7.32 -24.22
CA THR A 29 -3.34 -8.38 -23.54
C THR A 29 -2.66 -8.93 -22.29
N GLU A 30 -1.33 -8.89 -22.18
CA GLU A 30 -0.62 -9.19 -20.92
C GLU A 30 -0.76 -8.07 -19.87
N LEU A 31 -0.70 -6.80 -20.30
CA LEU A 31 -0.84 -5.66 -19.40
C LEU A 31 -2.24 -5.55 -18.77
N ASP A 32 -3.30 -5.98 -19.48
CA ASP A 32 -4.67 -5.95 -18.92
C ASP A 32 -4.95 -7.09 -17.94
N LYS A 33 -4.14 -8.16 -17.98
CA LYS A 33 -4.27 -9.33 -17.09
C LYS A 33 -3.58 -9.14 -15.75
N ASN A 34 -2.45 -8.43 -15.70
CA ASN A 34 -1.72 -8.22 -14.45
C ASN A 34 -2.25 -6.98 -13.70
N ILE A 35 -2.75 -7.17 -12.49
CA ILE A 35 -3.24 -6.08 -11.64
C ILE A 35 -2.08 -5.66 -10.72
N PRO A 36 -1.64 -4.39 -10.75
CA PRO A 36 -0.60 -3.89 -9.85
C PRO A 36 -0.92 -4.18 -8.38
N VAL A 37 0.06 -4.71 -7.65
CA VAL A 37 -0.08 -4.97 -6.21
C VAL A 37 -0.18 -3.63 -5.47
N PRO A 38 -1.22 -3.39 -4.66
CA PRO A 38 -1.31 -2.17 -3.88
C PRO A 38 -0.25 -2.17 -2.77
N LEU A 39 0.32 -0.99 -2.50
CA LEU A 39 1.22 -0.75 -1.39
C LEU A 39 0.44 -0.07 -0.26
N VAL A 40 0.45 -0.65 0.94
CA VAL A 40 -0.13 -0.02 2.14
C VAL A 40 0.73 1.18 2.54
N LEU A 41 0.12 2.36 2.61
CA LEU A 41 0.75 3.61 2.99
C LEU A 41 0.44 3.99 4.44
N SER A 42 -0.76 3.65 4.91
CA SER A 42 -1.21 3.83 6.29
C SER A 42 -2.09 2.64 6.69
N PRO A 43 -1.98 2.13 7.92
CA PRO A 43 -0.93 2.39 8.89
C PRO A 43 0.47 2.11 8.33
N ALA A 44 1.45 2.93 8.71
CA ALA A 44 2.86 2.61 8.44
C ALA A 44 3.39 1.64 9.50
N VAL A 45 4.57 1.07 9.26
CA VAL A 45 5.26 0.29 10.29
C VAL A 45 5.47 1.16 11.53
N ASN A 46 5.19 0.61 12.72
CA ASN A 46 5.23 1.30 14.02
C ASN A 46 4.18 2.41 14.22
N PHE A 47 3.19 2.52 13.34
CA PHE A 47 2.04 3.37 13.60
C PHE A 47 1.27 2.88 14.83
N VAL A 48 0.81 3.82 15.66
CA VAL A 48 -0.04 3.52 16.82
C VAL A 48 -1.45 3.97 16.49
N ALA A 49 -2.35 3.00 16.36
CA ALA A 49 -3.75 3.23 16.10
C ALA A 49 -4.54 3.34 17.41
N ASP A 50 -5.49 4.26 17.41
CA ASP A 50 -6.57 4.33 18.40
C ASP A 50 -7.66 3.30 18.05
N SER A 51 -8.80 3.38 18.74
CA SER A 51 -10.00 2.59 18.43
C SER A 51 -10.53 2.79 17.00
N ILE A 52 -10.16 3.89 16.33
CA ILE A 52 -10.47 4.17 14.92
C ILE A 52 -9.17 4.26 14.14
N CYS A 53 -9.12 3.56 13.00
CA CYS A 53 -7.94 3.53 12.15
C CYS A 53 -8.31 3.78 10.69
N THR A 54 -7.55 4.65 10.03
CA THR A 54 -7.66 4.91 8.59
C THR A 54 -6.54 4.22 7.84
N PHE A 55 -6.94 3.31 6.97
CA PHE A 55 -6.10 2.57 6.06
C PHE A 55 -6.05 3.28 4.72
N THR A 56 -4.85 3.42 4.15
CA THR A 56 -4.65 3.99 2.82
C THR A 56 -3.63 3.17 2.05
N TRP A 57 -3.82 3.03 0.74
CA TRP A 57 -2.92 2.29 -0.13
C TRP A 57 -2.80 2.93 -1.52
N THR A 58 -1.87 2.46 -2.35
CA THR A 58 -1.69 2.95 -3.73
C THR A 58 -2.78 2.46 -4.68
N ASN A 59 -3.07 3.25 -5.71
CA ASN A 59 -4.07 2.89 -6.73
C ASN A 59 -3.51 1.83 -7.70
N SER A 60 -4.23 0.71 -7.85
CA SER A 60 -3.90 -0.39 -8.76
C SER A 60 -4.55 -0.27 -10.15
N GLY A 61 -5.25 0.83 -10.46
CA GLY A 61 -5.77 1.13 -11.79
C GLY A 61 -7.27 1.42 -11.84
N LYS A 62 -7.83 1.43 -13.05
CA LYS A 62 -9.23 1.82 -13.30
C LYS A 62 -10.20 0.66 -13.04
N LYS A 63 -11.37 0.98 -12.45
CA LYS A 63 -12.45 0.02 -12.16
C LYS A 63 -12.01 -1.16 -11.28
N ILE A 64 -11.04 -0.91 -10.40
CA ILE A 64 -10.55 -1.84 -9.39
C ILE A 64 -11.39 -1.71 -8.12
N LYS A 65 -11.58 -2.83 -7.42
CA LYS A 65 -11.97 -2.86 -6.01
C LYS A 65 -10.82 -3.45 -5.21
N TYR A 66 -10.83 -3.21 -3.92
CA TYR A 66 -9.82 -3.70 -2.99
C TYR A 66 -10.45 -4.61 -1.97
N GLU A 67 -9.69 -5.61 -1.56
CA GLU A 67 -9.99 -6.47 -0.43
C GLU A 67 -8.95 -6.19 0.64
N LEU A 68 -9.39 -5.63 1.76
CA LEU A 68 -8.56 -5.33 2.93
C LEU A 68 -8.85 -6.37 4.00
N TRP A 69 -7.81 -6.99 4.53
CA TRP A 69 -7.88 -7.85 5.70
C TRP A 69 -7.19 -7.18 6.88
N VAL A 70 -7.83 -7.22 8.03
CA VAL A 70 -7.29 -6.76 9.32
C VAL A 70 -7.41 -7.89 10.33
N SER A 71 -6.33 -8.23 11.02
CA SER A 71 -6.27 -9.38 11.93
C SER A 71 -5.46 -9.07 13.18
N ASP A 72 -5.75 -9.82 14.24
CA ASP A 72 -4.98 -9.84 15.49
C ASP A 72 -3.80 -10.83 15.43
N ASN A 73 -3.66 -11.58 14.32
CA ASN A 73 -2.54 -12.51 14.14
C ASN A 73 -1.93 -12.44 12.74
N LEU A 74 -0.64 -12.77 12.65
CA LEU A 74 0.14 -12.72 11.42
C LEU A 74 -0.37 -13.70 10.34
N ASN A 75 -1.03 -14.78 10.75
CA ASN A 75 -1.52 -15.83 9.85
C ASN A 75 -2.89 -15.51 9.25
N PHE A 76 -3.56 -14.44 9.71
CA PHE A 76 -4.92 -14.07 9.32
C PHE A 76 -5.98 -15.16 9.53
N ASN A 77 -5.77 -16.05 10.51
CA ASN A 77 -6.70 -17.16 10.82
C ASN A 77 -8.08 -16.66 11.29
N SER A 78 -8.10 -15.48 11.93
CA SER A 78 -9.31 -14.76 12.32
C SER A 78 -9.11 -13.31 11.90
N CYS A 79 -9.74 -12.90 10.80
CA CYS A 79 -9.58 -11.57 10.24
C CYS A 79 -10.93 -10.95 9.86
N LYS A 80 -11.01 -9.64 10.02
CA LYS A 80 -12.09 -8.82 9.47
C LYS A 80 -11.74 -8.51 8.01
N GLN A 81 -12.68 -8.73 7.12
CA GLN A 81 -12.51 -8.55 5.68
C GLN A 81 -13.42 -7.44 5.18
N TYR A 82 -12.87 -6.57 4.33
CA TYR A 82 -13.57 -5.41 3.80
C TYR A 82 -13.38 -5.33 2.29
N ILE A 83 -14.47 -5.10 1.57
CA ILE A 83 -14.44 -4.81 0.14
C ILE A 83 -14.63 -3.31 -0.07
N VAL A 84 -13.60 -2.65 -0.57
CA VAL A 84 -13.51 -1.18 -0.68
C VAL A 84 -13.37 -0.78 -2.15
N LYS A 85 -14.02 0.32 -2.57
CA LYS A 85 -13.90 0.83 -3.95
C LYS A 85 -12.79 1.88 -4.08
N ASP A 86 -12.58 2.64 -3.03
CA ASP A 86 -11.56 3.69 -2.96
C ASP A 86 -10.24 3.14 -2.41
N THR A 87 -9.21 3.98 -2.38
CA THR A 87 -7.88 3.67 -1.83
C THR A 87 -7.72 4.08 -0.38
N THR A 88 -8.84 4.42 0.28
CA THR A 88 -8.90 4.80 1.69
C THR A 88 -10.08 4.10 2.34
N PHE A 89 -9.90 3.67 3.60
CA PHE A 89 -10.95 3.03 4.38
C PHE A 89 -10.71 3.27 5.86
N THR A 90 -11.76 3.71 6.57
CA THR A 90 -11.71 3.89 8.01
C THR A 90 -12.58 2.84 8.68
N CYS A 91 -12.06 2.17 9.70
CA CYS A 91 -12.85 1.24 10.50
C CYS A 91 -12.57 1.35 12.00
N PHE A 92 -13.53 0.84 12.76
CA PHE A 92 -13.42 0.68 14.20
C PHE A 92 -12.70 -0.63 14.53
N LEU A 93 -11.54 -0.51 15.19
CA LEU A 93 -10.68 -1.63 15.56
C LEU A 93 -11.21 -2.38 16.80
N GLY A 94 -12.00 -1.72 17.65
CA GLY A 94 -12.51 -2.27 18.91
C GLY A 94 -11.99 -1.50 20.11
N ALA A 95 -12.10 -2.10 21.29
CA ALA A 95 -11.40 -1.63 22.47
C ALA A 95 -9.90 -1.84 22.31
N GLU A 96 -9.10 -0.91 22.81
CA GLU A 96 -7.65 -0.98 22.77
C GLU A 96 -7.14 -2.28 23.40
N THR A 97 -6.25 -2.97 22.69
CA THR A 97 -5.75 -4.29 23.10
C THR A 97 -4.33 -4.25 23.65
N ASN A 98 -3.63 -3.12 23.49
CA ASN A 98 -2.20 -2.97 23.78
C ASN A 98 -1.35 -4.06 23.11
N ASP A 99 -1.71 -4.41 21.87
CA ASP A 99 -1.03 -5.42 21.06
C ASP A 99 -0.94 -4.97 19.58
N TYR A 100 -0.15 -5.69 18.79
CA TYR A 100 -0.04 -5.49 17.35
C TYR A 100 -1.23 -6.09 16.59
N LYS A 101 -1.67 -5.35 15.58
CA LYS A 101 -2.58 -5.83 14.54
C LYS A 101 -1.86 -5.87 13.21
N TYR A 102 -2.40 -6.67 12.30
CA TYR A 102 -1.82 -6.96 11.00
C TYR A 102 -2.82 -6.63 9.92
N CYS A 103 -2.37 -5.99 8.84
CA CYS A 103 -3.20 -5.78 7.67
C CYS A 103 -2.49 -6.13 6.37
N LYS A 104 -3.29 -6.46 5.36
CA LYS A 104 -2.86 -6.62 3.98
C LYS A 104 -4.00 -6.29 3.05
N VAL A 105 -3.67 -5.85 1.84
CA VAL A 105 -4.64 -5.46 0.82
C VAL A 105 -4.29 -6.12 -0.51
N ARG A 106 -5.31 -6.50 -1.29
CA ARG A 106 -5.14 -6.86 -2.70
C ARG A 106 -6.16 -6.16 -3.56
N ALA A 107 -5.82 -5.94 -4.82
CA ALA A 107 -6.73 -5.41 -5.82
C ALA A 107 -7.45 -6.54 -6.55
N TRP A 108 -8.69 -6.32 -6.97
CA TRP A 108 -9.43 -7.26 -7.79
C TRP A 108 -10.36 -6.58 -8.80
N LYS A 109 -10.50 -7.20 -9.97
CA LYS A 109 -11.43 -6.81 -11.05
C LYS A 109 -12.67 -7.71 -11.04
N LYS A 110 -13.79 -7.20 -11.55
CA LYS A 110 -15.05 -7.96 -11.73
C LYS A 110 -14.88 -9.24 -12.57
N SER A 111 -13.82 -9.35 -13.37
CA SER A 111 -13.41 -10.55 -14.11
C SER A 111 -12.80 -11.67 -13.26
N LYS A 112 -12.88 -11.60 -11.91
CA LYS A 112 -12.24 -12.52 -10.95
C LYS A 112 -10.71 -12.58 -11.07
N LEU A 113 -10.11 -11.54 -11.65
CA LEU A 113 -8.66 -11.36 -11.62
C LEU A 113 -8.29 -10.63 -10.32
N TYR A 114 -7.28 -11.15 -9.64
CA TYR A 114 -6.73 -10.60 -8.40
C TYR A 114 -5.27 -10.22 -8.62
N SER A 115 -4.82 -9.17 -7.96
CA SER A 115 -3.39 -8.99 -7.72
C SER A 115 -2.91 -10.00 -6.67
N GLU A 116 -1.59 -10.14 -6.56
CA GLU A 116 -1.00 -10.65 -5.33
C GLU A 116 -1.39 -9.77 -4.13
N TRP A 117 -1.28 -10.33 -2.93
CA TRP A 117 -1.41 -9.57 -1.70
C TRP A 117 -0.26 -8.58 -1.55
N SER A 118 -0.55 -7.43 -0.94
CA SER A 118 0.49 -6.54 -0.43
C SER A 118 1.37 -7.25 0.60
N ALA A 119 2.53 -6.66 0.91
CA ALA A 119 3.23 -6.99 2.13
C ALA A 119 2.29 -6.85 3.34
N VAL A 120 2.51 -7.69 4.36
CA VAL A 120 1.80 -7.59 5.62
C VAL A 120 2.39 -6.44 6.41
N VAL A 121 1.53 -5.53 6.87
CA VAL A 121 1.94 -4.42 7.74
C VAL A 121 1.47 -4.70 9.15
N ALA A 122 2.39 -4.57 10.10
CA ALA A 122 2.10 -4.60 11.52
C ALA A 122 2.02 -3.17 12.07
N PHE A 123 1.02 -2.91 12.90
CA PHE A 123 0.81 -1.62 13.57
C PHE A 123 0.31 -1.88 14.99
N ALA A 124 0.67 -0.99 15.92
CA ALA A 124 0.28 -1.10 17.32
C ALA A 124 -1.16 -0.60 17.52
N HIS A 125 -1.89 -1.21 18.46
CA HIS A 125 -3.24 -0.80 18.83
C HIS A 125 -3.34 -0.68 20.35
N GLY A 126 -3.18 0.53 20.86
CA GLY A 126 -3.37 0.84 22.28
C GLY A 126 -2.51 1.99 22.81
N GLU A 127 -2.98 2.59 23.90
CA GLU A 127 -2.41 3.76 24.56
C GLU A 127 -0.98 3.55 25.08
N ILE A 128 -0.61 2.34 25.49
CA ILE A 128 0.75 2.06 26.02
C ILE A 128 1.83 2.39 24.97
N PHE A 129 1.51 2.29 23.69
CA PHE A 129 2.45 2.62 22.61
C PHE A 129 2.53 4.10 22.29
N LYS A 130 1.56 4.93 22.74
CA LYS A 130 1.59 6.39 22.56
C LYS A 130 2.63 7.04 23.46
N GLU A 131 2.82 6.49 24.65
CA GLU A 131 3.68 7.07 25.68
C GLU A 131 5.18 6.99 25.34
N PHE A 132 5.59 6.00 24.53
CA PHE A 132 6.95 5.87 24.02
C PHE A 132 7.34 6.94 22.98
N GLN A 133 6.38 7.75 22.51
CA GLN A 133 6.66 8.90 21.63
C GLN A 133 6.82 10.21 22.38
N GLN A 134 6.94 10.21 23.72
CA GLN A 134 7.13 11.45 24.47
C GLN A 134 8.31 12.25 23.90
N GLU A 135 7.98 13.44 23.40
CA GLU A 135 8.95 14.46 23.00
C GLU A 135 10.07 14.48 24.03
N ILE A 136 11.31 14.36 23.58
CA ILE A 136 12.44 14.79 24.39
C ILE A 136 12.18 16.27 24.62
N LYS A 137 11.58 16.62 25.76
CA LYS A 137 11.54 17.98 26.24
C LYS A 137 12.98 18.31 26.55
N ILE A 138 13.69 18.81 25.53
CA ILE A 138 14.96 19.47 25.72
C ILE A 138 14.57 20.70 26.54
N SER A 139 14.63 20.56 27.86
CA SER A 139 14.54 21.71 28.74
C SER A 139 15.64 22.65 28.24
N PRO A 140 15.30 23.83 27.71
CA PRO A 140 16.33 24.74 27.21
C PRO A 140 17.25 25.00 28.40
N GLY A 141 18.45 24.42 28.35
CA GLY A 141 19.40 24.47 29.46
C GLY A 141 19.49 25.91 29.92
N GLY A 142 19.24 26.14 31.22
CA GLY A 142 18.77 27.39 31.85
C GLY A 142 19.64 28.65 31.70
N CYS A 143 20.05 28.97 30.49
CA CYS A 143 20.81 30.13 30.07
C CYS A 143 20.00 30.82 28.97
N ASN A 144 19.36 31.94 29.29
CA ASN A 144 18.62 32.81 28.37
C ASN A 144 19.53 33.64 27.44
N GLY A 145 20.68 33.10 27.02
CA GLY A 145 21.70 33.82 26.26
C GLY A 145 22.53 34.82 27.07
N ASN A 146 22.17 35.10 28.32
CA ASN A 146 22.96 35.93 29.22
C ASN A 146 23.98 35.08 30.01
N CYS A 147 25.05 34.65 29.36
CA CYS A 147 26.09 33.83 30.01
C CYS A 147 26.80 34.55 31.18
N ALA A 148 26.61 35.87 31.37
CA ALA A 148 27.16 36.61 32.50
C ALA A 148 26.39 36.37 33.81
N ASN A 149 25.10 36.01 33.74
CA ASN A 149 24.22 35.84 34.89
C ASN A 149 23.65 34.41 35.03
N CYS A 150 24.15 33.46 34.24
CA CYS A 150 23.69 32.09 34.27
C CYS A 150 24.36 31.34 35.43
N LYS A 151 23.57 30.59 36.22
CA LYS A 151 24.06 29.75 37.33
C LYS A 151 25.13 28.74 36.89
N HIS A 152 25.06 28.32 35.63
CA HIS A 152 26.04 27.47 34.96
C HIS A 152 26.52 28.17 33.68
N PRO A 153 27.53 29.07 33.76
CA PRO A 153 27.94 29.89 32.63
C PRO A 153 28.47 29.04 31.47
N CYS A 154 27.83 29.18 30.31
CA CYS A 154 28.25 28.61 29.04
C CYS A 154 29.68 29.05 28.68
N GLY A 155 30.60 28.11 28.43
CA GLY A 155 31.78 28.36 27.59
C GLY A 155 33.11 28.78 28.23
N ARG A 156 33.33 28.65 29.55
CA ARG A 156 34.69 28.82 30.13
C ARG A 156 35.37 27.48 30.47
N ARG A 157 35.60 26.61 29.48
CA ARG A 157 36.76 25.71 29.60
C ARG A 157 38.00 26.58 29.45
N ARG A 158 38.74 26.77 30.55
CA ARG A 158 40.07 27.36 30.48
C ARG A 158 40.92 26.47 29.56
N LEU A 159 41.53 27.07 28.53
CA LEU A 159 42.52 26.36 27.72
C LEU A 159 43.68 25.93 28.64
N PRO A 160 44.22 24.70 28.48
CA PRO A 160 45.38 24.27 29.25
C PRO A 160 46.55 25.22 28.95
N LYS A 161 47.30 25.58 30.00
CA LYS A 161 48.52 26.38 29.85
C LYS A 161 49.60 25.52 29.18
N ASN A 162 50.22 26.05 28.12
CA ASN A 162 51.48 25.54 27.60
C ASN A 162 52.61 25.82 28.60
#